data_AF-A0A821LWV6-F1
#
_entry.id   AF-A0A821LWV6-F1
#
_cell.length_a   1.000
_cell.length_b   1.000
_cell.length_c   1.000
_cell.angle_alpha   90.00
_cell.angle_beta   90.00
_cell.angle_gamma   90.00
#
_symmetry.space_group_name_H-M   'P 1'
#
loop_
_entity.id
_entity.type
_entity.pdbx_description
1 polymer ?
#
loop_
_entity_poly.entity_id
_entity_poly.type
_entity_poly.pdbx_seq_one_letter_code
_entity_poly.pdbx_strand_id
1 'polypeptide(L)'
;LRSNPCELTYNATMIGYEGVALVIEDFDTNGALLSSIPLQFLIQIVDAPTDNNESTVSPSLPPSCHIPPVYLGDWQRDACVGVNSNSTVELRIVVEISCQNTSTKIQDILTISPQGMTKSNITQDPMSSNTYIMHLQWQPRPDQYGIHQVCVTPADSEGQIGSQTCFNLQVDVKSPTFIR
;
A
#
# COMPACT_ATOMS: atom_id res chain seq x y z
N LEU A 1 10.70 -18.31 39.97
CA LEU A 1 9.87 -17.42 39.13
C LEU A 1 10.74 -16.94 37.97
N ARG A 2 10.58 -17.51 36.77
CA ARG A 2 11.28 -17.01 35.58
C ARG A 2 10.29 -16.20 34.73
N SER A 3 10.78 -15.05 34.28
CA SER A 3 10.14 -14.05 33.42
C SER A 3 9.89 -14.63 32.04
N ASN A 4 8.61 -14.84 31.69
CA ASN A 4 7.96 -14.57 30.39
C ASN A 4 6.69 -15.44 30.22
N PRO A 5 5.56 -15.11 30.88
CA PRO A 5 4.30 -15.84 30.75
C PRO A 5 3.40 -15.38 29.58
N CYS A 6 3.87 -14.53 28.67
CA CYS A 6 3.06 -13.96 27.59
C CYS A 6 3.41 -14.53 26.20
N GLU A 7 3.75 -15.81 26.13
CA GLU A 7 4.04 -16.49 24.87
C GLU A 7 2.99 -17.57 24.62
N LEU A 8 2.31 -17.48 23.47
CA LEU A 8 1.42 -18.52 22.98
C LEU A 8 2.20 -19.36 21.97
N THR A 9 2.50 -20.61 22.30
CA THR A 9 3.10 -21.56 21.36
C THR A 9 2.02 -22.39 20.70
N TYR A 10 2.05 -22.46 19.38
CA TYR A 10 1.13 -23.25 18.57
C TYR A 10 1.95 -24.19 17.68
N ASN A 11 1.60 -25.48 17.66
CA ASN A 11 2.27 -26.49 16.85
C ASN A 11 1.29 -27.03 15.82
N ALA A 12 1.53 -26.71 14.55
CA ALA A 12 0.66 -27.10 13.45
C ALA A 12 0.75 -28.61 13.16
N THR A 13 -0.40 -29.25 12.92
CA THR A 13 -0.45 -30.70 12.61
C THR A 13 -0.93 -31.00 11.19
N MET A 14 -1.60 -30.06 10.52
CA MET A 14 -2.12 -30.21 9.17
C MET A 14 -1.95 -28.92 8.36
N ILE A 15 -1.68 -29.07 7.07
CA ILE A 15 -1.63 -27.95 6.12
C ILE A 15 -3.05 -27.40 5.93
N GLY A 16 -3.17 -26.09 5.84
CA GLY A 16 -4.45 -25.42 5.58
C GLY A 16 -4.63 -24.16 6.41
N TYR A 17 -5.89 -23.83 6.67
CA TYR A 17 -6.26 -22.68 7.49
C TYR A 17 -6.79 -23.16 8.84
N GLU A 18 -6.27 -22.60 9.91
CA GLU A 18 -6.78 -22.81 11.26
C GLU A 18 -7.19 -21.47 11.88
N GLY A 19 -8.43 -21.43 12.35
CA GLY A 19 -8.94 -20.28 13.10
C GLY A 19 -8.54 -20.39 14.56
N VAL A 20 -7.94 -19.34 15.10
CA VAL A 20 -7.63 -19.22 16.53
C VAL A 20 -8.49 -18.12 17.13
N ALA A 21 -9.19 -18.46 18.20
CA ALA A 21 -9.95 -17.52 19.01
C ALA A 21 -9.50 -17.66 20.47
N LEU A 22 -9.12 -16.55 21.09
CA LEU A 22 -8.67 -16.51 22.48
C LEU A 22 -9.22 -15.28 23.18
N VAL A 23 -9.28 -15.32 24.51
CA VAL A 23 -9.71 -14.20 25.34
C VAL A 23 -8.59 -13.91 26.32
N ILE A 24 -8.11 -12.67 26.33
CA ILE A 24 -7.13 -12.20 27.31
C ILE A 24 -7.90 -11.57 28.46
N GLU A 25 -7.73 -12.13 29.65
CA GLU A 25 -8.36 -11.64 30.87
C GLU A 25 -7.31 -11.08 31.83
N ASP A 26 -7.61 -9.94 32.44
CA ASP A 26 -6.82 -9.30 33.48
C ASP A 26 -7.57 -9.39 34.81
N PHE A 27 -6.85 -9.69 35.89
CA PHE A 27 -7.42 -9.89 37.23
C PHE A 27 -6.66 -9.05 38.25
N ASP A 28 -7.38 -8.50 39.23
CA ASP A 28 -6.76 -7.82 40.36
C ASP A 28 -6.08 -8.81 41.32
N THR A 29 -5.43 -8.27 42.37
CA THR A 29 -4.76 -9.09 43.39
C THR A 29 -5.72 -9.98 44.20
N ASN A 30 -7.02 -9.74 44.12
CA ASN A 30 -8.07 -10.51 44.79
C ASN A 30 -8.75 -11.51 43.82
N GLY A 31 -8.30 -11.60 42.57
CA GLY A 31 -8.87 -12.47 41.54
C GLY A 31 -10.16 -11.92 40.92
N ALA A 32 -10.50 -10.65 41.11
CA ALA A 32 -11.62 -10.01 40.44
C ALA A 32 -11.23 -9.64 39.00
N LEU A 33 -12.08 -9.98 38.03
CA LEU A 33 -11.87 -9.66 36.63
C LEU A 33 -11.89 -8.14 36.41
N LEU A 34 -10.82 -7.60 35.82
CA LEU A 34 -10.65 -6.18 35.50
C LEU A 34 -10.90 -5.89 34.01
N SER A 35 -10.48 -6.80 33.12
CA SER A 35 -10.60 -6.63 31.67
C SER A 35 -10.72 -7.99 30.99
N SER A 36 -11.40 -8.02 29.83
CA SER A 36 -11.55 -9.20 28.98
C SER A 36 -11.58 -8.76 27.51
N ILE A 37 -10.60 -9.22 26.72
CA ILE A 37 -10.42 -8.83 25.31
C ILE A 37 -10.43 -10.08 24.44
N PRO A 38 -11.44 -10.27 23.57
CA PRO A 38 -11.44 -11.33 22.59
C PRO A 38 -10.49 -11.00 21.43
N LEU A 39 -9.67 -11.97 21.04
CA LEU A 39 -8.79 -11.93 19.89
C LEU A 39 -9.11 -13.09 18.96
N GLN A 40 -9.22 -12.80 17.67
CA GLN A 40 -9.45 -13.78 16.62
C GLN A 40 -8.50 -13.53 15.47
N PHE A 41 -7.82 -14.57 15.01
CA PHE A 41 -6.95 -14.51 13.86
C PHE A 41 -6.93 -15.85 13.12
N LEU A 42 -6.59 -15.80 11.84
CA LEU A 42 -6.49 -16.97 10.98
C LEU A 42 -5.01 -17.29 10.79
N ILE A 43 -4.59 -18.51 11.12
CA ILE A 43 -3.25 -19.02 10.83
C ILE A 43 -3.33 -19.79 9.52
N GLN A 44 -2.47 -19.42 8.56
CA GLN A 44 -2.24 -20.22 7.37
C GLN A 44 -1.01 -21.11 7.60
N ILE A 45 -1.22 -22.41 7.59
CA ILE A 45 -0.18 -23.43 7.77
C ILE A 45 0.22 -23.91 6.37
N VAL A 46 1.50 -23.73 6.06
CA VAL A 46 2.11 -24.15 4.80
C VAL A 46 3.26 -25.11 5.08
N ASP A 47 3.59 -25.96 4.11
CA ASP A 47 4.79 -26.79 4.22
C ASP A 47 6.04 -25.92 4.34
N ALA A 48 6.83 -26.19 5.38
CA ALA A 48 8.15 -25.58 5.48
C ALA A 48 9.04 -26.17 4.38
N PRO A 49 9.65 -25.36 3.51
CA PRO A 49 10.57 -25.88 2.51
C PRO A 49 11.76 -26.54 3.22
N THR A 50 11.89 -27.84 3.08
CA THR A 50 13.02 -28.63 3.57
C THR A 50 14.11 -28.64 2.52
N ASP A 51 14.67 -27.47 2.19
CA ASP A 51 15.72 -27.43 1.19
C ASP A 51 17.08 -27.76 1.80
N ASN A 52 17.47 -29.02 1.63
CA ASN A 52 18.85 -29.36 1.27
C ASN A 52 18.82 -30.00 -0.14
N ASN A 53 18.61 -29.14 -1.13
CA ASN A 53 18.83 -29.35 -2.57
C ASN A 53 17.83 -30.20 -3.38
N GLU A 54 17.24 -29.49 -4.36
CA GLU A 54 17.03 -29.87 -5.76
C GLU A 54 15.68 -30.52 -6.18
N SER A 55 14.88 -29.68 -6.84
CA SER A 55 13.99 -29.98 -7.98
C SER A 55 13.03 -31.16 -7.87
N THR A 56 11.89 -30.93 -7.19
CA THR A 56 10.61 -31.53 -7.57
C THR A 56 9.54 -30.45 -7.56
N VAL A 57 8.85 -30.28 -8.70
CA VAL A 57 7.82 -29.25 -8.94
C VAL A 57 6.57 -29.54 -8.11
N SER A 58 6.59 -29.10 -6.85
CA SER A 58 5.37 -28.74 -6.13
C SER A 58 4.84 -27.42 -6.69
N PRO A 59 3.54 -27.12 -6.61
CA PRO A 59 3.05 -25.78 -6.90
C PRO A 59 3.56 -24.85 -5.80
N SER A 60 4.79 -24.37 -5.95
CA SER A 60 5.38 -23.40 -5.04
C SER A 60 4.48 -22.17 -5.05
N LEU A 61 4.05 -21.72 -3.87
CA LEU A 61 3.42 -20.40 -3.78
C LEU A 61 4.38 -19.39 -4.42
N PRO A 62 3.86 -18.45 -5.22
CA PRO A 62 4.71 -17.47 -5.86
C PRO A 62 5.48 -16.68 -4.79
N PRO A 63 6.81 -16.52 -4.93
CA PRO A 63 7.66 -15.94 -3.90
C PRO A 63 7.26 -14.50 -3.60
N SER A 64 7.56 -14.01 -2.39
CA SER A 64 7.42 -12.60 -2.05
C SER A 64 8.49 -11.77 -2.76
N CYS A 65 8.14 -10.54 -3.14
CA CYS A 65 9.04 -9.60 -3.77
C CYS A 65 9.75 -8.75 -2.71
N HIS A 66 11.08 -8.86 -2.63
CA HIS A 66 11.88 -8.02 -1.74
C HIS A 66 12.34 -6.70 -2.40
N ILE A 67 11.95 -6.46 -3.65
CA ILE A 67 12.29 -5.24 -4.39
C ILE A 67 11.14 -4.25 -4.19
N PRO A 68 11.41 -3.02 -3.70
CA PRO A 68 10.37 -2.03 -3.54
C PRO A 68 9.63 -1.71 -4.84
N PRO A 69 8.33 -1.41 -4.78
CA PRO A 69 7.56 -1.06 -5.96
C PRO A 69 8.03 0.28 -6.55
N VAL A 70 7.82 0.44 -7.86
CA VAL A 70 8.31 1.60 -8.63
C VAL A 70 7.13 2.36 -9.23
N TYR A 71 7.19 3.69 -9.18
CA TYR A 71 6.27 4.54 -9.90
C TYR A 71 6.65 4.60 -11.39
N LEU A 72 5.71 4.23 -12.26
CA LEU A 72 5.85 4.27 -13.73
C LEU A 72 5.00 5.35 -14.39
N GLY A 73 4.15 6.03 -13.62
CA GLY A 73 3.05 6.83 -14.14
C GLY A 73 3.45 7.97 -15.07
N ASP A 74 2.42 8.60 -15.64
CA ASP A 74 2.55 9.48 -16.80
C ASP A 74 3.31 10.78 -16.52
N TRP A 75 3.53 11.13 -15.24
CA TRP A 75 4.12 12.39 -14.81
C TRP A 75 5.56 12.20 -14.32
N GLN A 76 6.50 12.85 -15.00
CA GLN A 76 7.89 12.85 -14.56
C GLN A 76 8.06 13.62 -13.25
N ARG A 77 9.15 13.31 -12.53
CA ARG A 77 9.58 14.10 -11.38
C ARG A 77 9.75 15.56 -11.79
N ASP A 78 9.26 16.45 -10.95
CA ASP A 78 9.31 17.91 -11.14
C ASP A 78 8.52 18.44 -12.35
N ALA A 79 7.68 17.60 -12.98
CA ALA A 79 6.74 18.06 -13.99
C ALA A 79 5.82 19.14 -13.41
N CYS A 80 5.40 20.09 -14.25
CA CYS A 80 4.45 21.13 -13.89
C CYS A 80 3.27 21.13 -14.87
N VAL A 81 2.07 20.91 -14.36
CA VAL A 81 0.85 20.75 -15.15
C VAL A 81 -0.07 21.94 -14.88
N GLY A 82 -0.41 22.67 -15.94
CA GLY A 82 -1.40 23.73 -15.85
C GLY A 82 -2.81 23.15 -15.72
N VAL A 83 -3.56 23.62 -14.73
CA VAL A 83 -4.96 23.25 -14.51
C VAL A 83 -5.80 24.51 -14.34
N ASN A 84 -7.07 24.46 -14.72
CA ASN A 84 -8.00 25.59 -14.58
C ASN A 84 -8.87 25.40 -13.33
N SER A 85 -9.13 26.48 -12.61
CA SER A 85 -10.12 26.48 -11.54
C SER A 85 -11.51 26.07 -12.06
N ASN A 86 -12.28 25.43 -11.18
CA ASN A 86 -13.61 24.86 -11.44
C ASN A 86 -13.67 23.77 -12.51
N SER A 87 -12.53 23.32 -13.06
CA SER A 87 -12.47 22.20 -14.00
C SER A 87 -11.94 20.97 -13.28
N THR A 88 -12.59 19.83 -13.43
CA THR A 88 -12.09 18.57 -12.86
C THR A 88 -10.88 18.10 -13.65
N VAL A 89 -9.75 17.92 -12.96
CA VAL A 89 -8.57 17.23 -13.48
C VAL A 89 -8.53 15.81 -12.92
N GLU A 90 -8.14 14.86 -13.77
CA GLU A 90 -7.91 13.48 -13.39
C GLU A 90 -6.47 13.11 -13.74
N LEU A 91 -5.77 12.51 -12.77
CA LEU A 91 -4.39 12.08 -12.89
C LEU A 91 -4.33 10.56 -12.73
N ARG A 92 -3.74 9.89 -13.72
CA ARG A 92 -3.50 8.46 -13.68
C ARG A 92 -2.14 8.18 -13.03
N ILE A 93 -2.15 7.45 -11.92
CA ILE A 93 -0.97 7.02 -11.18
C ILE A 93 -0.75 5.54 -11.48
N VAL A 94 0.43 5.21 -12.00
CA VAL A 94 0.80 3.83 -12.35
C VAL A 94 2.02 3.42 -11.54
N VAL A 95 1.94 2.25 -10.94
CA VAL A 95 3.03 1.67 -10.16
C VAL A 95 3.21 0.21 -10.55
N GLU A 96 4.42 -0.31 -10.39
CA GLU A 96 4.77 -1.66 -10.77
C GLU A 96 5.53 -2.37 -9.65
N ILE A 97 5.26 -3.67 -9.50
CA ILE A 97 6.09 -4.60 -8.75
C ILE A 97 7.13 -5.17 -9.70
N SER A 98 8.41 -4.93 -9.43
CA SER A 98 9.49 -5.31 -10.36
C SER A 98 9.76 -6.82 -10.42
N CYS A 99 9.27 -7.60 -9.46
CA CYS A 99 9.40 -9.06 -9.48
C CYS A 99 8.35 -9.71 -10.37
N GLN A 100 8.75 -10.75 -11.09
CA GLN A 100 7.85 -11.58 -11.89
C GLN A 100 7.33 -12.77 -11.07
N ASN A 101 6.09 -13.22 -11.35
CA ASN A 101 5.46 -14.37 -10.70
C ASN A 101 5.49 -14.31 -9.17
N THR A 102 5.16 -13.16 -8.58
CA THR A 102 5.15 -12.94 -7.14
C THR A 102 3.73 -12.95 -6.57
N SER A 103 3.60 -13.33 -5.29
CA SER A 103 2.36 -13.18 -4.52
C SER A 103 2.15 -11.76 -4.01
N THR A 104 3.20 -10.93 -4.03
CA THR A 104 3.19 -9.55 -3.55
C THR A 104 2.22 -8.69 -4.37
N LYS A 105 1.47 -7.84 -3.67
CA LYS A 105 0.51 -6.90 -4.27
C LYS A 105 0.76 -5.49 -3.77
N ILE A 106 0.36 -4.50 -4.55
CA ILE A 106 0.35 -3.12 -4.06
C ILE A 106 -0.76 -2.99 -3.02
N GLN A 107 -0.37 -2.59 -1.81
CA GLN A 107 -1.28 -2.43 -0.68
C GLN A 107 -1.82 -1.01 -0.60
N ASP A 108 -0.95 0.00 -0.81
CA ASP A 108 -1.35 1.40 -0.84
C ASP A 108 -0.45 2.20 -1.79
N ILE A 109 -0.95 3.36 -2.20
CA ILE A 109 -0.17 4.41 -2.84
C ILE A 109 -0.41 5.65 -2.00
N LEU A 110 0.58 5.96 -1.16
CA LEU A 110 0.53 7.09 -0.25
C LEU A 110 0.60 8.39 -1.07
N THR A 111 -0.25 9.36 -0.74
CA THR A 111 -0.31 10.62 -1.46
C THR A 111 -0.17 11.82 -0.54
N ILE A 112 0.65 12.79 -0.98
CA ILE A 112 0.59 14.18 -0.50
C ILE A 112 -0.14 14.94 -1.59
N SER A 113 -1.32 15.48 -1.29
CA SER A 113 -2.19 16.09 -2.29
C SER A 113 -2.83 17.39 -1.80
N PRO A 114 -3.26 18.27 -2.72
CA PRO A 114 -3.96 19.50 -2.38
C PRO A 114 -5.31 19.21 -1.71
N GLN A 115 -5.81 20.21 -0.97
CA GLN A 115 -7.13 20.11 -0.35
C GLN A 115 -8.22 19.85 -1.40
N GLY A 116 -9.07 18.85 -1.12
CA GLY A 116 -10.19 18.46 -1.98
C GLY A 116 -9.84 17.47 -3.08
N MET A 117 -8.58 17.06 -3.21
CA MET A 117 -8.22 15.96 -4.11
C MET A 117 -8.65 14.62 -3.52
N THR A 118 -9.28 13.77 -4.33
CA THR A 118 -9.75 12.43 -3.95
C THR A 118 -8.92 11.35 -4.66
N LYS A 119 -8.73 10.21 -4.00
CA LYS A 119 -8.08 9.02 -4.57
C LYS A 119 -9.10 7.92 -4.83
N SER A 120 -9.00 7.25 -5.98
CA SER A 120 -9.77 6.05 -6.28
C SER A 120 -9.22 4.84 -5.53
N ASN A 121 -9.95 3.72 -5.60
CA ASN A 121 -9.36 2.42 -5.26
C ASN A 121 -8.21 2.08 -6.22
N ILE A 122 -7.27 1.29 -5.74
CA ILE A 122 -6.18 0.73 -6.54
C ILE A 122 -6.74 -0.48 -7.31
N THR A 123 -6.52 -0.49 -8.62
CA THR A 123 -6.91 -1.60 -9.50
C THR A 123 -5.68 -2.17 -10.19
N GLN A 124 -5.71 -3.46 -10.50
CA GLN A 124 -4.66 -4.10 -11.30
C GLN A 124 -4.89 -3.79 -12.78
N ASP A 125 -3.82 -3.54 -13.53
CA ASP A 125 -3.91 -3.32 -14.98
C ASP A 125 -4.39 -4.62 -15.66
N PRO A 126 -5.44 -4.59 -16.50
CA PRO A 126 -5.95 -5.79 -17.16
C PRO A 126 -4.95 -6.44 -18.13
N MET A 127 -3.93 -5.69 -18.59
CA MET A 127 -2.90 -6.16 -19.51
C MET A 127 -1.61 -6.59 -18.80
N SER A 128 -1.45 -6.29 -17.50
CA SER A 128 -0.23 -6.57 -16.74
C SER A 128 -0.54 -6.93 -15.29
N SER A 129 -0.19 -8.15 -14.89
CA SER A 129 -0.35 -8.63 -13.51
C SER A 129 0.53 -7.91 -12.49
N ASN A 130 1.57 -7.20 -12.92
CA ASN A 130 2.50 -6.55 -12.00
C ASN A 130 2.26 -5.05 -11.89
N THR A 131 1.33 -4.52 -12.68
CA THR A 131 1.05 -3.09 -12.78
C THR A 131 -0.27 -2.78 -12.08
N TYR A 132 -0.27 -1.68 -11.33
CA TYR A 132 -1.42 -1.21 -10.57
C TYR A 132 -1.68 0.26 -10.88
N ILE A 133 -2.95 0.62 -10.91
CA ILE A 133 -3.45 1.92 -11.32
C ILE A 133 -4.29 2.51 -10.19
N MET A 134 -4.09 3.80 -9.94
CA MET A 134 -4.94 4.62 -9.08
C MET A 134 -5.19 5.96 -9.76
N HIS A 135 -6.40 6.48 -9.64
CA HIS A 135 -6.78 7.78 -10.19
C HIS A 135 -6.86 8.80 -9.06
N LEU A 136 -6.27 9.98 -9.28
CA LEU A 136 -6.47 11.15 -8.43
C LEU A 136 -7.36 12.14 -9.17
N GLN A 137 -8.43 12.59 -8.51
CA GLN A 137 -9.35 13.58 -9.07
C GLN A 137 -9.35 14.83 -8.22
N TRP A 138 -9.33 15.99 -8.87
CA TRP A 138 -9.34 17.28 -8.18
C TRP A 138 -10.06 18.33 -9.00
N GLN A 139 -10.86 19.17 -8.33
CA GLN A 139 -11.48 20.34 -8.93
C GLN A 139 -11.03 21.57 -8.11
N PRO A 140 -9.95 22.26 -8.54
CA PRO A 140 -9.43 23.40 -7.80
C PRO A 140 -10.44 24.53 -7.74
N ARG A 141 -10.54 25.18 -6.58
CA ARG A 141 -11.33 26.40 -6.41
C ARG A 141 -10.52 27.62 -6.84
N PRO A 142 -11.16 28.75 -7.21
CA PRO A 142 -10.46 29.97 -7.60
C PRO A 142 -9.52 30.54 -6.54
N ASP A 143 -9.79 30.29 -5.25
CA ASP A 143 -8.94 30.69 -4.12
C ASP A 143 -7.70 29.78 -3.95
N GLN A 144 -7.64 28.64 -4.64
CA GLN A 144 -6.48 27.75 -4.69
C GLN A 144 -5.52 28.13 -5.83
N TYR A 145 -5.48 29.41 -6.22
CA TYR A 145 -4.53 29.92 -7.21
C TYR A 145 -3.07 29.62 -6.84
N GLY A 146 -2.24 29.28 -7.83
CA GLY A 146 -0.80 29.08 -7.65
C GLY A 146 -0.35 27.62 -7.81
N ILE A 147 0.80 27.31 -7.23
CA ILE A 147 1.46 26.00 -7.37
C ILE A 147 1.09 25.11 -6.19
N HIS A 148 0.65 23.88 -6.49
CA HIS A 148 0.40 22.83 -5.52
C HIS A 148 1.20 21.58 -5.85
N GLN A 149 1.91 21.04 -4.87
CA GLN A 149 2.70 19.82 -5.04
C GLN A 149 1.82 18.58 -4.81
N VAL A 150 1.98 17.59 -5.67
CA VAL A 150 1.42 16.25 -5.54
C VAL A 150 2.59 15.27 -5.47
N CYS A 151 2.62 14.43 -4.44
CA CYS A 151 3.60 13.36 -4.33
C CYS A 151 2.92 12.00 -4.18
N VAL A 152 3.50 10.96 -4.79
CA VAL A 152 3.03 9.58 -4.72
C VAL A 152 4.15 8.66 -4.25
N THR A 153 3.84 7.74 -3.36
CA THR A 153 4.80 6.75 -2.83
C THR A 153 4.12 5.38 -2.76
N PRO A 154 4.50 4.40 -3.60
CA PRO A 154 3.88 3.08 -3.56
C PRO A 154 4.37 2.26 -2.35
N ALA A 155 3.47 1.45 -1.80
CA ALA A 155 3.76 0.49 -0.74
C ALA A 155 3.10 -0.87 -1.07
N ASP A 156 3.82 -1.95 -0.85
CA ASP A 156 3.35 -3.30 -1.15
C ASP A 156 2.92 -4.10 0.11
N SER A 157 2.35 -5.28 -0.11
CA SER A 157 1.84 -6.18 0.93
C SER A 157 2.92 -6.79 1.81
N GLU A 158 4.19 -6.71 1.40
CA GLU A 158 5.35 -7.18 2.18
C GLU A 158 5.94 -6.05 3.03
N GLY A 159 5.37 -4.84 2.96
CA GLY A 159 5.83 -3.66 3.70
C GLY A 159 6.97 -2.92 3.02
N GLN A 160 7.31 -3.24 1.76
CA GLN A 160 8.32 -2.49 1.01
C GLN A 160 7.73 -1.16 0.54
N ILE A 161 8.52 -0.10 0.69
CA ILE A 161 8.13 1.26 0.32
C ILE A 161 9.00 1.74 -0.84
N GLY A 162 8.36 2.12 -1.94
CA GLY A 162 9.02 2.65 -3.12
C GLY A 162 9.53 4.08 -2.95
N SER A 163 10.25 4.57 -3.96
CA SER A 163 10.69 5.96 -3.99
C SER A 163 9.51 6.92 -4.18
N GLN A 164 9.52 8.03 -3.45
CA GLN A 164 8.56 9.11 -3.65
C GLN A 164 8.82 9.86 -4.96
N THR A 165 7.76 10.10 -5.73
CA THR A 165 7.79 10.94 -6.93
C THR A 165 6.83 12.11 -6.74
N CYS A 166 7.34 13.33 -6.94
CA CYS A 166 6.56 14.55 -6.82
C CYS A 166 6.49 15.30 -8.15
N PHE A 167 5.34 15.93 -8.40
CA PHE A 167 5.08 16.83 -9.52
C PHE A 167 4.16 17.96 -9.05
N ASN A 168 4.01 19.01 -9.86
CA ASN A 168 3.31 20.23 -9.52
C ASN A 168 2.07 20.43 -10.39
N LEU A 169 0.99 20.90 -9.77
CA LEU A 169 -0.20 21.42 -10.43
C LEU A 169 -0.22 22.93 -10.27
N GLN A 170 -0.28 23.66 -11.38
CA GLN A 170 -0.36 25.11 -11.37
C GLN A 170 -1.76 25.56 -11.77
N VAL A 171 -2.49 26.14 -10.83
CA VAL A 171 -3.88 26.59 -11.03
C VAL A 171 -3.90 27.96 -11.70
N ASP A 172 -4.72 28.09 -12.74
CA ASP A 172 -4.98 29.30 -13.52
C ASP A 172 -3.70 29.95 -14.05
N VAL A 173 -2.89 29.14 -14.74
CA VAL A 173 -1.67 29.60 -15.43
C VAL A 173 -2.03 30.72 -16.41
N LYS A 174 -1.48 31.91 -16.19
CA LYS A 174 -1.51 33.00 -17.17
C LYS A 174 -0.15 33.11 -17.82
N SER A 175 -0.10 32.92 -19.13
CA SER A 175 1.08 33.27 -19.91
C SER A 175 1.41 34.74 -19.73
N PRO A 176 2.68 35.12 -19.50
CA PRO A 176 3.06 36.52 -19.45
C PRO A 176 2.75 37.18 -20.80
N THR A 177 2.09 38.34 -20.76
CA THR A 177 1.90 39.17 -21.94
C THR A 177 3.04 40.19 -22.00
N PHE A 178 3.80 40.18 -23.10
CA PHE A 178 4.75 41.25 -23.36
C PHE A 178 3.95 42.48 -23.80
N ILE A 179 3.97 43.53 -22.98
CA ILE A 179 3.45 44.84 -23.36
C ILE A 179 4.48 45.47 -24.31
N ARG A 180 4.08 45.78 -25.54
CA ARG A 180 4.87 46.56 -26.50
C ARG A 180 4.61 48.05 -26.32
#